data_AF-A0A2G6G4T7-F1
#
_entry.id   AF-A0A2G6G4T7-F1
#
_cell.length_a   1.000
_cell.length_b   1.000
_cell.length_c   1.000
_cell.angle_alpha   90.00
_cell.angle_beta   90.00
_cell.angle_gamma   90.00
#
_symmetry.space_group_name_H-M   'P 1'
#
loop_
_entity.id
_entity.type
_entity.pdbx_description
1 polymer ?
#
loop_
_entity_poly.entity_id
_entity_poly.type
_entity_poly.pdbx_seq_one_letter_code
_entity_poly.pdbx_strand_id
1 'polypeptide(L)'
;MGRKHYIVSGALVILVLVFVMFSRPPHKEKRSALVVVGNTVVGAKSHQVPMIANGVSALRAQHNLKVIAQATEYMATFGSNTGLFRDIAKVAARCDHECPQLLDVLDLAARSKQESWKIVKLAEEACRCQTPEDYARWHVMYDRLSETATYPSAAAAIEAEGRN
;
A
#
# COMPACT_ATOMS: atom_id res chain seq x y z
N MET A 1 0.77 -19.96 -34.08
CA MET A 1 0.83 -18.66 -33.36
C MET A 1 1.26 -18.92 -31.93
N GLY A 2 2.57 -18.86 -31.65
CA GLY A 2 3.11 -19.14 -30.31
C GLY A 2 2.93 -17.95 -29.38
N ARG A 3 2.21 -18.13 -28.26
CA ARG A 3 2.18 -17.17 -27.16
C ARG A 3 3.59 -17.07 -26.57
N LYS A 4 4.26 -15.93 -26.77
CA LYS A 4 5.50 -15.62 -26.06
C LYS A 4 5.15 -15.37 -24.59
N HIS A 5 5.47 -16.32 -23.72
CA HIS A 5 5.50 -16.09 -22.29
C HIS A 5 6.71 -15.21 -21.99
N TYR A 6 6.47 -13.91 -21.78
CA TYR A 6 7.48 -13.03 -21.23
C TYR A 6 7.64 -13.39 -19.75
N ILE A 7 8.60 -14.25 -19.45
CA ILE A 7 9.13 -14.39 -18.10
C ILE A 7 9.89 -13.09 -17.84
N VAL A 8 9.18 -12.08 -17.33
CA VAL A 8 9.84 -10.94 -16.70
C VAL A 8 10.50 -11.50 -15.45
N SER A 9 11.76 -11.92 -15.59
CA SER A 9 12.58 -12.38 -14.48
C SER A 9 12.56 -11.32 -13.39
N GLY A 10 12.35 -11.70 -12.13
CA GLY A 10 12.40 -10.77 -11.00
C GLY A 10 13.68 -9.93 -11.00
N ALA A 11 14.77 -10.48 -11.54
CA ALA A 11 16.03 -9.77 -11.76
C ALA A 11 15.89 -8.55 -12.69
N LEU A 12 15.07 -8.61 -13.75
CA LEU A 12 14.87 -7.51 -14.68
C LEU A 12 14.08 -6.35 -14.04
N VAL A 13 13.08 -6.69 -13.20
CA VAL A 13 12.32 -5.68 -12.43
C VAL A 13 13.22 -5.00 -11.41
N ILE A 14 14.04 -5.79 -10.70
CA ILE A 14 15.05 -5.27 -9.77
C ILE A 14 16.01 -4.35 -10.54
N LEU A 15 16.46 -4.74 -11.74
CA LEU A 15 17.36 -3.94 -12.57
C LEU A 15 16.73 -2.60 -12.98
N VAL A 16 15.43 -2.59 -13.31
CA VAL A 16 14.70 -1.35 -13.65
C VAL A 16 14.51 -0.47 -12.41
N LEU A 17 14.17 -1.03 -11.25
CA LEU A 17 14.07 -0.28 -10.00
C LEU A 17 15.42 0.33 -9.60
N VAL A 18 16.49 -0.45 -9.69
CA VAL A 18 17.87 -0.02 -9.48
C VAL A 18 18.22 1.09 -10.47
N PHE A 19 17.98 0.91 -11.77
CA PHE A 19 18.27 1.93 -12.78
C PHE A 19 17.53 3.26 -12.50
N VAL A 20 16.27 3.20 -12.04
CA VAL A 20 15.51 4.41 -11.66
C VAL A 20 16.05 5.05 -10.39
N MET A 21 16.54 4.28 -9.41
CA MET A 21 17.23 4.84 -8.23
C MET A 21 18.51 5.61 -8.59
N PHE A 22 19.17 5.27 -9.70
CA PHE A 22 20.46 5.85 -10.11
C PHE A 22 20.36 6.96 -11.18
N SER A 23 19.20 7.16 -11.83
CA SER A 23 19.09 8.07 -12.98
C SER A 23 18.91 9.56 -12.65
N ARG A 24 18.62 9.90 -11.38
CA ARG A 24 18.62 11.23 -10.72
C ARG A 24 18.25 10.94 -9.27
N PRO A 25 19.02 11.33 -8.24
CA PRO A 25 18.78 10.82 -6.89
C PRO A 25 17.35 11.18 -6.46
N PRO A 26 16.46 10.20 -6.27
CA PRO A 26 15.16 10.49 -5.71
C PRO A 26 15.38 11.15 -4.33
N HIS A 27 14.53 12.12 -3.97
CA HIS A 27 14.51 12.66 -2.60
C HIS A 27 14.58 11.50 -1.59
N LYS A 28 15.32 11.69 -0.49
CA LYS A 28 15.69 10.66 0.51
C LYS A 28 14.54 9.72 0.86
N GLU A 29 13.32 10.25 1.01
CA GLU A 29 12.10 9.52 1.32
C GLU A 29 11.67 8.53 0.24
N LYS A 30 11.74 8.92 -1.03
CA LYS A 30 11.41 8.04 -2.16
C LYS A 30 12.44 6.91 -2.27
N ARG A 31 13.72 7.20 -2.06
CA ARG A 31 14.75 6.15 -1.98
C ARG A 31 14.42 5.16 -0.86
N SER A 32 14.07 5.66 0.32
CA SER A 32 13.71 4.82 1.48
C SER A 32 12.51 3.93 1.18
N ALA A 33 11.45 4.48 0.60
CA ALA A 33 10.25 3.72 0.26
C ALA A 33 10.53 2.62 -0.78
N LEU A 34 11.33 2.90 -1.81
CA LEU A 34 11.72 1.92 -2.81
C LEU A 34 12.58 0.79 -2.24
N VAL A 35 13.48 1.11 -1.29
CA VAL A 35 14.27 0.10 -0.58
C VAL A 35 13.37 -0.83 0.23
N VAL A 36 12.38 -0.29 0.96
CA VAL A 36 11.40 -1.10 1.69
C VAL A 36 10.64 -2.02 0.73
N VAL A 37 10.07 -1.46 -0.35
CA VAL A 37 9.35 -2.24 -1.36
C VAL A 37 10.24 -3.35 -1.94
N GLY A 38 11.48 -3.02 -2.31
CA GLY A 38 12.44 -3.97 -2.86
C GLY A 38 12.76 -5.12 -1.90
N ASN A 39 13.07 -4.80 -0.64
CA ASN A 39 13.38 -5.80 0.39
C ASN A 39 12.17 -6.70 0.67
N THR A 40 10.98 -6.12 0.74
CA THR A 40 9.74 -6.88 0.95
C THR A 40 9.46 -7.83 -0.21
N VAL A 41 9.64 -7.38 -1.47
CA VAL A 41 9.49 -8.24 -2.66
C VAL A 41 10.47 -9.40 -2.63
N VAL A 42 11.73 -9.15 -2.25
CA VAL A 42 12.78 -10.19 -2.16
C VAL A 42 12.46 -11.22 -1.08
N GLY A 43 11.90 -10.79 0.06
CA GLY A 43 11.52 -11.68 1.16
C GLY A 43 10.19 -12.41 0.96
N ALA A 44 9.34 -11.97 0.03
CA ALA A 44 7.99 -12.50 -0.12
C ALA A 44 7.94 -13.86 -0.84
N LYS A 45 7.26 -14.83 -0.23
CA LYS A 45 7.00 -16.17 -0.82
C LYS A 45 5.99 -16.14 -1.97
N SER A 46 5.09 -15.16 -1.99
CA SER A 46 4.01 -15.02 -2.97
C SER A 46 3.69 -13.54 -3.20
N HIS A 47 2.78 -13.26 -4.16
CA HIS A 47 2.27 -11.91 -4.43
C HIS A 47 3.33 -10.86 -4.86
N GLN A 48 4.46 -11.31 -5.39
CA GLN A 48 5.55 -10.43 -5.86
C GLN A 48 5.08 -9.44 -6.94
N VAL A 49 4.22 -9.87 -7.88
CA VAL A 49 3.73 -9.01 -8.98
C VAL A 49 2.96 -7.77 -8.47
N PRO A 50 1.94 -7.87 -7.61
CA PRO A 50 1.27 -6.69 -7.05
C PRO A 50 2.19 -5.82 -6.17
N MET A 51 3.14 -6.41 -5.44
CA MET A 51 4.13 -5.64 -4.67
C MET A 51 5.08 -4.85 -5.58
N ILE A 52 5.52 -5.44 -6.69
CA ILE A 52 6.30 -4.75 -7.73
C ILE A 52 5.49 -3.57 -8.32
N ALA A 53 4.19 -3.77 -8.54
CA ALA A 53 3.32 -2.69 -9.01
C ALA A 53 3.26 -1.52 -8.02
N ASN A 54 3.32 -1.77 -6.70
CA ASN A 54 3.46 -0.71 -5.69
C ASN A 54 4.80 0.03 -5.81
N GLY A 55 5.90 -0.66 -6.16
CA GLY A 55 7.17 0.00 -6.46
C GLY A 55 7.05 0.99 -7.62
N VAL A 56 6.34 0.63 -8.68
CA VAL A 56 6.04 1.55 -9.80
C VAL A 56 5.16 2.73 -9.35
N SER A 57 4.17 2.48 -8.48
CA SER A 57 3.38 3.55 -7.87
C SER A 57 4.25 4.51 -7.05
N ALA A 58 5.19 4.00 -6.23
CA ALA A 58 6.11 4.82 -5.44
C ALA A 58 7.05 5.68 -6.31
N LEU A 59 7.45 5.17 -7.48
CA LEU A 59 8.23 5.96 -8.44
C LEU A 59 7.47 7.21 -8.92
N ARG A 60 6.17 7.06 -9.18
CA ARG A 60 5.29 8.12 -9.70
C ARG A 60 4.79 9.06 -8.62
N ALA A 61 4.59 8.57 -7.41
CA ALA A 61 4.08 9.35 -6.29
C ALA A 61 5.04 10.49 -5.91
N GLN A 62 4.47 11.66 -5.60
CA GLN A 62 5.20 12.77 -5.01
C GLN A 62 5.11 12.74 -3.48
N HIS A 63 3.92 12.42 -2.96
CA HIS A 63 3.60 12.33 -1.53
C HIS A 63 3.26 10.88 -1.12
N ASN A 64 2.99 10.68 0.17
CA ASN A 64 2.42 9.44 0.73
C ASN A 64 3.27 8.17 0.49
N LEU A 65 4.58 8.33 0.28
CA LEU A 65 5.50 7.23 0.00
C LEU A 65 5.55 6.19 1.13
N LYS A 66 5.38 6.63 2.39
CA LYS A 66 5.28 5.75 3.56
C LYS A 66 4.07 4.81 3.47
N VAL A 67 2.92 5.31 3.02
CA VAL A 67 1.70 4.52 2.83
C VAL A 67 1.94 3.44 1.78
N ILE A 68 2.56 3.78 0.66
CA ILE A 68 2.85 2.81 -0.42
C ILE A 68 3.82 1.72 0.05
N ALA A 69 4.85 2.09 0.82
CA ALA A 69 5.80 1.16 1.40
C ALA A 69 5.11 0.20 2.40
N GLN A 70 4.37 0.74 3.38
CA GLN A 70 3.67 -0.05 4.39
C GLN A 70 2.58 -0.95 3.79
N ALA A 71 1.85 -0.46 2.78
CA ALA A 71 0.91 -1.29 2.03
C ALA A 71 1.59 -2.51 1.40
N THR A 72 2.85 -2.36 0.97
CA THR A 72 3.62 -3.46 0.38
C THR A 72 4.05 -4.48 1.43
N GLU A 73 4.46 -4.03 2.61
CA GLU A 73 4.72 -4.90 3.77
C GLU A 73 3.47 -5.70 4.15
N TYR A 74 2.31 -5.04 4.21
CA TYR A 74 1.05 -5.71 4.51
C TYR A 74 0.61 -6.72 3.45
N MET A 75 0.97 -6.55 2.17
CA MET A 75 0.76 -7.61 1.18
C MET A 75 1.57 -8.87 1.48
N ALA A 76 2.77 -8.72 2.05
CA ALA A 76 3.65 -9.84 2.35
C ALA A 76 3.17 -10.61 3.58
N THR A 77 2.55 -9.89 4.53
CA THR A 77 1.93 -10.50 5.70
C THR A 77 0.55 -11.09 5.38
N PHE A 78 -0.36 -10.30 4.81
CA PHE A 78 -1.77 -10.63 4.63
C PHE A 78 -2.08 -10.96 3.17
N GLY A 79 -1.60 -12.13 2.71
CA GLY A 79 -1.69 -12.50 1.29
C GLY A 79 -3.12 -12.45 0.71
N SER A 80 -4.12 -12.82 1.51
CA SER A 80 -5.55 -12.78 1.15
C SER A 80 -6.08 -11.37 0.85
N ASN A 81 -5.48 -10.33 1.44
CA ASN A 81 -5.86 -8.93 1.30
C ASN A 81 -4.94 -8.14 0.37
N THR A 82 -4.06 -8.81 -0.38
CA THR A 82 -3.12 -8.17 -1.32
C THR A 82 -3.79 -7.17 -2.27
N GLY A 83 -4.98 -7.51 -2.79
CA GLY A 83 -5.74 -6.62 -3.69
C GLY A 83 -6.13 -5.31 -3.03
N LEU A 84 -6.61 -5.37 -1.78
CA LEU A 84 -7.02 -4.20 -0.99
C LEU A 84 -5.83 -3.26 -0.75
N PHE A 85 -4.70 -3.76 -0.26
CA PHE A 85 -3.52 -2.92 -0.01
C PHE A 85 -2.97 -2.30 -1.29
N ARG A 86 -3.07 -3.00 -2.42
CA ARG A 86 -2.63 -2.47 -3.72
C ARG A 86 -3.50 -1.30 -4.14
N ASP A 87 -4.80 -1.41 -3.93
CA ASP A 87 -5.72 -0.38 -4.36
C ASP A 87 -5.63 0.85 -3.44
N ILE A 88 -5.39 0.68 -2.13
CA ILE A 88 -5.02 1.79 -1.22
C ILE A 88 -3.71 2.45 -1.65
N ALA A 89 -2.68 1.67 -1.99
CA ALA A 89 -1.40 2.21 -2.47
C ALA A 89 -1.56 3.02 -3.78
N LYS A 90 -2.47 2.61 -4.68
CA LYS A 90 -2.82 3.40 -5.88
C LYS A 90 -3.54 4.69 -5.54
N VAL A 91 -4.40 4.70 -4.51
CA VAL A 91 -5.03 5.94 -4.03
C VAL A 91 -3.94 6.88 -3.48
N ALA A 92 -3.06 6.37 -2.62
CA ALA A 92 -1.95 7.13 -2.06
C ALA A 92 -1.03 7.75 -3.13
N ALA A 93 -0.71 6.98 -4.17
CA ALA A 93 0.15 7.43 -5.26
C ALA A 93 -0.48 8.49 -6.17
N ARG A 94 -1.82 8.59 -6.19
CA ARG A 94 -2.57 9.60 -6.97
C ARG A 94 -2.92 10.83 -6.15
N CYS A 95 -2.83 10.77 -4.83
CA CYS A 95 -3.04 11.90 -3.94
C CYS A 95 -1.88 12.89 -4.10
N ASP A 96 -2.22 14.13 -4.44
CA ASP A 96 -1.32 15.22 -4.79
C ASP A 96 -0.88 16.06 -3.59
N HIS A 97 -1.26 15.64 -2.37
CA HIS A 97 -0.83 16.24 -1.11
C HIS A 97 -0.49 15.16 -0.08
N GLU A 98 0.11 15.56 1.04
CA GLU A 98 0.29 14.66 2.17
C GLU A 98 -1.06 14.35 2.82
N CYS A 99 -1.36 13.07 2.99
CA CYS A 99 -2.59 12.59 3.58
C CYS A 99 -2.27 11.55 4.66
N PRO A 100 -1.96 11.98 5.90
CA PRO A 100 -1.61 11.07 6.99
C PRO A 100 -2.72 10.06 7.31
N GLN A 101 -3.98 10.43 7.08
CA GLN A 101 -5.17 9.58 7.27
C GLN A 101 -5.09 8.26 6.48
N LEU A 102 -4.34 8.22 5.36
CA LEU A 102 -4.17 6.98 4.60
C LEU A 102 -3.42 5.90 5.39
N LEU A 103 -2.61 6.26 6.38
CA LEU A 103 -2.00 5.29 7.30
C LEU A 103 -3.07 4.66 8.19
N ASP A 104 -4.01 5.46 8.71
CA ASP A 104 -5.11 4.96 9.53
C ASP A 104 -6.00 4.01 8.73
N VAL A 105 -6.23 4.31 7.43
CA VAL A 105 -6.96 3.43 6.52
C VAL A 105 -6.21 2.12 6.26
N LEU A 106 -4.88 2.16 6.12
CA LEU A 106 -4.07 0.94 6.00
C LEU A 106 -4.15 0.08 7.25
N ASP A 107 -4.06 0.68 8.43
CA ASP A 107 -4.18 -0.03 9.70
C ASP A 107 -5.58 -0.65 9.84
N LEU A 108 -6.63 0.09 9.47
CA LEU A 108 -8.00 -0.42 9.39
C LEU A 108 -8.11 -1.60 8.41
N ALA A 109 -7.48 -1.50 7.24
CA ALA A 109 -7.45 -2.57 6.23
C ALA A 109 -6.79 -3.85 6.75
N ALA A 110 -5.71 -3.72 7.52
CA ALA A 110 -5.02 -4.86 8.12
C ALA A 110 -5.87 -5.57 9.17
N ARG A 111 -6.61 -4.81 9.99
CA ARG A 111 -7.42 -5.36 11.10
C ARG A 111 -8.86 -5.72 10.73
N SER A 112 -9.30 -5.51 9.49
CA SER A 112 -10.69 -5.66 9.07
C SER A 112 -10.89 -6.76 8.04
N LYS A 113 -12.00 -7.50 8.18
CA LYS A 113 -12.54 -8.42 7.15
C LYS A 113 -13.72 -7.81 6.39
N GLN A 114 -13.92 -6.50 6.48
CA GLN A 114 -14.95 -5.77 5.73
C GLN A 114 -14.72 -5.86 4.22
N GLU A 115 -15.76 -5.55 3.47
CA GLU A 115 -15.69 -5.50 2.01
C GLU A 115 -14.64 -4.48 1.55
N SER A 116 -13.66 -4.94 0.76
CA SER A 116 -12.52 -4.13 0.32
C SER A 116 -12.91 -2.79 -0.30
N TRP A 117 -14.04 -2.73 -1.03
CA TRP A 117 -14.51 -1.51 -1.67
C TRP A 117 -14.87 -0.40 -0.68
N LYS A 118 -15.37 -0.73 0.52
CA LYS A 118 -15.71 0.27 1.55
C LYS A 118 -14.46 0.94 2.10
N ILE A 119 -13.41 0.16 2.33
CA ILE A 119 -12.13 0.64 2.85
C ILE A 119 -11.40 1.46 1.78
N VAL A 120 -11.39 1.01 0.52
CA VAL A 120 -10.82 1.81 -0.58
C VAL A 120 -11.56 3.13 -0.75
N LYS A 121 -12.90 3.14 -0.67
CA LYS A 121 -13.67 4.38 -0.71
C LYS A 121 -13.30 5.33 0.44
N LEU A 122 -13.10 4.82 1.65
CA LEU A 122 -12.64 5.63 2.78
C LEU A 122 -11.26 6.27 2.51
N ALA A 123 -10.36 5.54 1.84
CA ALA A 123 -9.07 6.07 1.39
C ALA A 123 -9.26 7.20 0.36
N GLU A 124 -10.16 7.02 -0.60
CA GLU A 124 -10.46 8.03 -1.61
C GLU A 124 -11.07 9.29 -1.00
N GLU A 125 -11.97 9.16 -0.02
CA GLU A 125 -12.52 10.32 0.70
C GLU A 125 -11.44 11.03 1.54
N ALA A 126 -10.48 10.30 2.14
CA ALA A 126 -9.36 10.91 2.85
C ALA A 126 -8.57 11.87 1.94
N CYS A 127 -8.29 11.45 0.70
CA CYS A 127 -7.57 12.25 -0.29
C CYS A 127 -8.39 13.42 -0.86
N ARG A 128 -9.68 13.50 -0.58
CA ARG A 128 -10.54 14.62 -1.01
C ARG A 128 -10.71 15.67 0.09
N CYS A 129 -10.30 15.37 1.32
CA CYS A 129 -10.44 16.29 2.42
C CYS A 129 -9.46 17.46 2.26
N GLN A 130 -9.98 18.68 2.26
CA GLN A 130 -9.17 19.91 2.19
C GLN A 130 -9.48 20.87 3.35
N THR A 131 -10.63 20.69 3.99
CA THR A 131 -11.10 21.54 5.09
C THR A 131 -11.25 20.74 6.39
N PRO A 132 -11.18 21.41 7.56
CA PRO A 132 -11.46 20.76 8.85
C PRO A 132 -12.81 20.03 8.87
N GLU A 133 -13.82 20.59 8.21
CA GLU A 133 -15.16 20.00 8.13
C GLU A 133 -15.18 18.71 7.29
N ASP A 134 -14.37 18.63 6.24
CA ASP A 134 -14.20 17.38 5.47
C ASP A 134 -13.59 16.29 6.35
N TYR A 135 -12.55 16.65 7.10
CA TYR A 135 -11.89 15.71 8.02
C TYR A 135 -12.82 15.26 9.14
N ALA A 136 -13.65 16.15 9.69
CA ALA A 136 -14.65 15.76 10.68
C ALA A 136 -15.64 14.72 10.13
N ARG A 137 -16.11 14.91 8.89
CA ARG A 137 -16.99 13.93 8.22
C ARG A 137 -16.27 12.62 7.93
N TRP A 138 -15.02 12.70 7.48
CA TRP A 138 -14.19 11.54 7.24
C TRP A 138 -13.94 10.74 8.53
N HIS A 139 -13.67 11.40 9.66
CA HIS A 139 -13.49 10.76 10.97
C HIS A 139 -14.75 9.97 11.39
N VAL A 140 -15.94 10.53 11.21
CA VAL A 140 -17.19 9.80 11.50
C VAL A 140 -17.31 8.53 10.63
N MET A 141 -16.92 8.59 9.36
CA MET A 141 -16.91 7.41 8.48
C MET A 141 -15.84 6.39 8.91
N TYR A 142 -14.66 6.86 9.31
CA TYR A 142 -13.57 6.04 9.81
C TYR A 142 -13.99 5.30 11.09
N ASP A 143 -14.52 6.02 12.08
CA ASP A 143 -14.92 5.47 13.37
C ASP A 143 -15.98 4.38 13.20
N ARG A 144 -16.99 4.64 12.37
CA ARG A 144 -18.04 3.65 12.09
C ARG A 144 -17.49 2.36 11.48
N LEU A 145 -16.51 2.45 10.59
CA LEU A 145 -15.87 1.26 10.03
C LEU A 145 -14.91 0.60 11.03
N SER A 146 -14.20 1.41 11.80
CA SER A 146 -13.26 1.01 12.85
C SER A 146 -13.92 0.18 13.96
N GLU A 147 -15.11 0.57 14.39
CA GLU A 147 -15.91 -0.15 15.40
C GLU A 147 -16.25 -1.59 14.98
N THR A 148 -16.31 -1.85 13.68
CA THR A 148 -16.64 -3.16 13.12
C THR A 148 -15.42 -3.98 12.71
N ALA A 149 -14.21 -3.50 13.02
CA ALA A 149 -12.99 -4.21 12.69
C ALA A 149 -12.91 -5.57 13.42
N THR A 150 -12.31 -6.54 12.75
CA THR A 150 -12.18 -7.91 13.26
C THR A 150 -11.15 -8.01 14.38
N TYR A 151 -10.04 -7.28 14.25
CA TYR A 151 -8.98 -7.26 15.23
C TYR A 151 -8.88 -5.87 15.89
N PRO A 152 -8.47 -5.81 17.17
CA PRO A 152 -8.35 -4.54 17.90
C PRO A 152 -7.18 -3.68 17.40
N SER A 153 -6.19 -4.28 16.73
CA SER A 153 -5.02 -3.58 16.19
C SER A 153 -4.42 -4.32 15.01
N ALA A 154 -3.59 -3.63 14.21
CA ALA A 154 -2.80 -4.26 13.17
C ALA A 154 -1.83 -5.31 13.74
N ALA A 155 -1.22 -5.05 14.90
CA ALA A 155 -0.35 -6.03 15.57
C ALA A 155 -1.08 -7.33 15.92
N ALA A 156 -2.30 -7.23 16.45
CA ALA A 156 -3.13 -8.41 16.73
C ALA A 156 -3.51 -9.17 15.45
N ALA A 157 -3.76 -8.45 14.35
CA ALA A 157 -4.02 -9.07 13.04
C ALA A 157 -2.78 -9.81 12.51
N ILE A 158 -1.59 -9.19 12.61
CA ILE A 158 -0.31 -9.81 12.20
C ILE A 158 -0.05 -11.08 13.02
N GLU A 159 -0.25 -11.02 14.33
CA GLU A 159 -0.10 -12.18 15.20
C GLU A 159 -1.06 -13.31 14.83
N ALA A 160 -2.32 -12.98 14.50
CA ALA A 160 -3.30 -13.96 14.05
C ALA A 160 -2.91 -14.60 12.71
N GLU A 161 -2.34 -13.84 11.78
CA GLU A 161 -1.89 -14.35 10.48
C GLU A 161 -0.68 -15.27 10.62
N GLY A 162 0.26 -14.95 11.53
CA GLY A 162 1.46 -15.76 11.78
C GLY A 162 1.22 -17.08 12.53
N ARG A 163 0.02 -17.30 13.06
CA ARG A 163 -0.39 -18.57 13.69
C ARG A 163 -0.99 -19.58 12.70
N ASN A 164 -1.24 -19.18 11.45
CA ASN A 164 -1.76 -20.02 10.36
C ASN A 164 -0.64 -20.49 9.42
#